data_AF-A0A9D9PTD2-F1
#
_entry.id   AF-A0A9D9PTD2-F1
#
_cell.length_a   1.000
_cell.length_b   1.000
_cell.length_c   1.000
_cell.angle_alpha   90.00
_cell.angle_beta   90.00
_cell.angle_gamma   90.00
#
_symmetry.space_group_name_H-M   'P 1'
#
loop_
_entity.id
_entity.type
_entity.pdbx_description
1 polymer ?
#
loop_
_entity_poly.entity_id
_entity_poly.type
_entity_poly.pdbx_seq_one_letter_code
_entity_poly.pdbx_strand_id
1 'polypeptide(L)'
;MGFRFQKRIKIFPGVSINLSKGLPSVSVGPRGAKMTLSTKGVRGSVGLPGTGASYSKYYQWGKMTGSKTAGKSSAKAPSRAKAVPVAVSGDDREKLNLGFFRKLFLSAEEKHFVTGLTAFLDGDAPQALAELNQANSIADAAFTRGFLALSLRDYTTAAQALQLCAGKPRELGKFYDKYGLSLTLNLDITDYLGIQVRPGEYALLLGQVEVLQATGQIAEAEKIIDKLLVAFPGDLSVMLSAAELALNNIQPSPARLQKVLACLVGLNNDSNLHAWLLLYKAEIQSLLGTVESAVETLTLALRRKVDREPELLLMLRYARSKCYRQLGKQAQADKDLETLRGENPAWLLERQEEDALEENDDQLGRM
;
A
#
# COMPACT_ATOMS: atom_id res chain seq x y z
N MET A 1 24.44 -33.10 -28.11
CA MET A 1 24.70 -31.64 -28.19
C MET A 1 23.59 -31.00 -29.02
N GLY A 2 22.50 -30.58 -28.40
CA GLY A 2 21.32 -30.07 -29.12
C GLY A 2 21.37 -28.56 -29.28
N PHE A 3 21.24 -28.06 -30.52
CA PHE A 3 21.14 -26.63 -30.81
C PHE A 3 19.95 -26.01 -30.05
N ARG A 4 20.24 -24.96 -29.27
CA ARG A 4 19.25 -24.19 -28.51
C ARG A 4 18.70 -23.07 -29.38
N PHE A 5 17.46 -23.21 -29.85
CA PHE A 5 16.76 -22.15 -30.60
C PHE A 5 16.15 -21.14 -29.63
N GLN A 6 16.60 -19.88 -29.70
CA GLN A 6 16.04 -18.73 -29.00
C GLN A 6 15.87 -17.58 -29.99
N LYS A 7 14.63 -17.15 -30.22
CA LYS A 7 14.30 -16.01 -31.06
C LYS A 7 13.72 -14.90 -30.17
N ARG A 8 14.49 -13.82 -29.99
CA ARG A 8 14.05 -12.61 -29.30
C ARG A 8 13.52 -11.61 -30.32
N ILE A 9 12.24 -11.24 -30.20
CA ILE A 9 11.58 -10.25 -31.06
C ILE A 9 11.37 -8.99 -30.23
N LYS A 10 11.95 -7.86 -30.66
CA LYS A 10 11.71 -6.54 -30.04
C LYS A 10 10.44 -5.95 -30.65
N ILE A 11 9.52 -5.50 -29.81
CA ILE A 11 8.24 -4.92 -30.25
C ILE A 11 8.27 -3.39 -30.09
N PHE A 12 8.75 -2.90 -28.94
CA PHE A 12 8.97 -1.47 -28.66
C PHE A 12 10.28 -1.28 -27.86
N PRO A 13 10.84 -0.04 -27.75
CA PRO A 13 11.96 0.24 -26.86
C PRO A 13 11.62 -0.20 -25.42
N GLY A 14 12.42 -1.12 -24.86
CA GLY A 14 12.18 -1.67 -23.51
C GLY A 14 11.22 -2.87 -23.44
N VAL A 15 10.62 -3.32 -24.55
CA VAL A 15 9.74 -4.51 -24.58
C VAL A 15 10.25 -5.54 -25.58
N SER A 16 10.57 -6.75 -25.11
CA SER A 16 11.00 -7.86 -25.97
C SER A 16 10.31 -9.16 -25.60
N ILE A 17 9.84 -9.89 -26.60
CA ILE A 17 9.30 -11.25 -26.45
C ILE A 17 10.41 -12.25 -26.74
N ASN A 18 10.55 -13.25 -25.88
CA ASN A 18 11.49 -14.35 -26.07
C ASN A 18 10.72 -15.63 -26.42
N LEU A 19 10.94 -16.13 -27.64
CA LEU A 19 10.37 -17.37 -28.15
C LEU A 19 11.48 -18.43 -28.14
N SER A 20 11.35 -19.45 -27.32
CA SER A 20 12.28 -20.59 -27.26
C SER A 20 11.50 -21.90 -27.36
N LYS A 21 12.14 -23.07 -27.30
CA LYS A 21 11.45 -24.38 -27.26
C LYS A 21 10.49 -24.56 -26.05
N GLY A 22 10.37 -23.58 -25.15
CA GLY A 22 9.39 -23.53 -24.07
C GLY A 22 8.34 -22.42 -24.23
N LEU A 23 7.51 -22.23 -23.21
CA LEU A 23 6.41 -21.24 -23.21
C LEU A 23 6.91 -19.79 -23.41
N PRO A 24 6.12 -18.90 -24.05
CA PRO A 24 6.53 -17.53 -24.33
C PRO A 24 6.80 -16.76 -23.03
N SER A 25 7.82 -15.90 -23.05
CA SER A 25 8.09 -14.97 -21.94
C SER A 25 8.19 -13.54 -22.45
N VAL A 26 7.61 -12.60 -21.71
CA VAL A 26 7.62 -11.17 -22.03
C VAL A 26 8.61 -10.49 -21.09
N SER A 27 9.62 -9.82 -21.64
CA SER A 27 10.57 -9.00 -20.86
C SER A 27 10.28 -7.52 -21.07
N VAL A 28 10.03 -6.82 -19.97
CA VAL A 28 9.76 -5.37 -19.92
C VAL A 28 10.82 -4.69 -19.05
N GLY A 29 11.41 -3.61 -19.55
CA GLY A 29 12.28 -2.73 -18.78
C GLY A 29 13.53 -2.23 -19.53
N PRO A 30 14.12 -1.11 -19.08
CA PRO A 30 15.31 -0.50 -19.67
C PRO A 30 16.58 -1.36 -19.51
N ARG A 31 17.68 -0.97 -20.16
CA ARG A 31 18.98 -1.65 -19.96
C ARG A 31 19.43 -1.45 -18.51
N GLY A 32 19.63 -2.55 -17.77
CA GLY A 32 20.02 -2.52 -16.35
C GLY A 32 18.88 -2.82 -15.38
N ALA A 33 17.61 -2.79 -15.81
CA ALA A 33 16.48 -3.23 -15.00
C ALA A 33 15.44 -3.91 -15.89
N LYS A 34 15.33 -5.23 -15.80
CA LYS A 34 14.43 -6.05 -16.63
C LYS A 34 13.57 -6.94 -15.76
N MET A 35 12.27 -6.87 -16.01
CA MET A 35 11.29 -7.81 -15.48
C MET A 35 10.88 -8.77 -16.60
N THR A 36 11.04 -10.06 -16.36
CA THR A 36 10.63 -11.11 -17.30
C THR A 36 9.46 -11.89 -16.71
N LEU A 37 8.31 -11.75 -17.34
CA LEU A 37 7.08 -12.45 -17.04
C LEU A 37 7.05 -13.76 -17.84
N SER A 38 6.85 -14.88 -17.17
CA SER A 38 6.71 -16.20 -17.79
C SER A 38 5.56 -16.97 -17.14
N THR A 39 5.03 -17.96 -17.85
CA THR A 39 3.97 -18.85 -17.36
C THR A 39 4.33 -19.66 -16.10
N LYS A 40 5.61 -19.74 -15.73
CA LYS A 40 6.08 -20.45 -14.53
C LYS A 40 6.42 -19.52 -13.36
N GLY A 41 6.42 -18.21 -13.59
CA GLY A 41 6.89 -17.26 -12.59
C GLY A 41 7.48 -15.97 -13.16
N VAL A 42 7.80 -15.06 -12.26
CA VAL A 42 8.34 -13.72 -12.56
C VAL A 42 9.82 -13.67 -12.20
N ARG A 43 10.66 -13.20 -13.13
CA ARG A 43 12.08 -12.92 -12.88
C ARG A 43 12.34 -11.43 -12.95
N GLY A 44 12.63 -10.82 -11.80
CA GLY A 44 13.22 -9.47 -11.74
C GLY A 44 14.74 -9.57 -11.87
N SER A 45 15.34 -8.70 -12.68
CA SER A 45 16.80 -8.59 -12.80
C SER A 45 17.20 -7.13 -12.82
N VAL A 46 18.10 -6.74 -11.93
CA VAL A 46 18.69 -5.41 -11.85
C VAL A 46 20.20 -5.57 -11.94
N GLY A 47 20.86 -4.80 -12.79
CA GLY A 47 22.30 -4.86 -12.97
C GLY A 47 22.86 -3.48 -13.28
N LEU A 48 23.98 -3.18 -12.66
CA LEU A 48 24.68 -1.92 -12.84
C LEU A 48 25.41 -1.93 -14.18
N PRO A 49 25.06 -1.05 -15.14
CA PRO A 49 25.68 -1.04 -16.47
C PRO A 49 27.19 -0.84 -16.38
N GLY A 50 27.98 -1.65 -17.10
CA GLY A 50 29.44 -1.50 -17.14
C GLY A 50 30.22 -2.16 -15.99
N THR A 51 29.56 -2.70 -14.97
CA THR A 51 30.23 -3.29 -13.78
C THR A 51 30.28 -4.82 -13.77
N GLY A 52 29.50 -5.49 -14.62
CA GLY A 52 29.33 -6.95 -14.60
C GLY A 52 28.48 -7.48 -13.43
N ALA A 53 28.09 -6.62 -12.47
CA ALA A 53 27.25 -6.99 -11.35
C ALA A 53 25.76 -6.98 -11.75
N SER A 54 25.09 -8.13 -11.60
CA SER A 54 23.65 -8.25 -11.80
C SER A 54 23.02 -9.14 -10.73
N TYR A 55 21.93 -8.66 -10.16
CA TYR A 55 21.10 -9.37 -9.21
C TYR A 55 19.81 -9.80 -9.91
N SER A 56 19.49 -11.09 -9.88
CA SER A 56 18.24 -11.60 -10.45
C SER A 56 17.52 -12.51 -9.47
N LYS A 57 16.22 -12.30 -9.31
CA LYS A 57 15.37 -13.04 -8.38
C LYS A 57 14.16 -13.60 -9.13
N TYR A 58 13.92 -14.89 -8.95
CA TYR A 58 12.89 -15.65 -9.65
C TYR A 58 11.84 -16.14 -8.66
N TYR A 59 10.58 -15.82 -8.92
CA TYR A 59 9.43 -16.19 -8.11
C TYR A 59 8.56 -17.16 -8.89
N GLN A 60 8.39 -18.38 -8.39
CA GLN A 60 7.57 -19.43 -8.99
C GLN A 60 6.13 -19.34 -8.49
N TRP A 61 5.15 -19.55 -9.37
CA TRP A 61 3.74 -19.57 -8.99
C TRP A 61 3.39 -20.91 -8.30
N GLY A 62 2.94 -20.86 -7.04
CA GLY A 62 2.23 -21.95 -6.33
C GLY A 62 3.05 -23.15 -5.82
N LYS A 63 3.34 -23.19 -4.51
CA LYS A 63 3.41 -24.43 -3.70
C LYS A 63 2.95 -24.16 -2.27
N MET A 64 1.70 -24.51 -1.97
CA MET A 64 1.20 -24.72 -0.60
C MET A 64 0.54 -26.10 -0.57
N THR A 65 1.18 -27.07 0.09
CA THR A 65 0.58 -28.31 0.61
C THR A 65 1.28 -28.64 1.93
N GLY A 66 0.53 -29.21 2.88
CA GLY A 66 0.70 -29.02 4.32
C GLY A 66 1.64 -29.95 5.09
N SER A 67 1.79 -29.58 6.37
CA SER A 67 2.00 -30.40 7.59
C SER A 67 3.40 -30.55 8.21
N LYS A 68 3.51 -29.94 9.41
CA LYS A 68 4.17 -30.29 10.68
C LYS A 68 5.61 -30.85 10.69
N THR A 69 6.53 -30.10 11.32
CA THR A 69 7.27 -30.49 12.56
C THR A 69 8.16 -29.34 13.06
N ALA A 70 8.47 -29.37 14.36
CA ALA A 70 9.09 -28.32 15.16
C ALA A 70 10.59 -28.08 14.90
N GLY A 71 11.05 -26.86 15.23
CA GLY A 71 12.41 -26.62 15.73
C GLY A 71 13.26 -25.56 15.03
N LYS A 72 13.56 -24.49 15.79
CA LYS A 72 14.76 -23.62 15.75
C LYS A 72 14.90 -22.52 14.67
N SER A 73 14.79 -21.29 15.18
CA SER A 73 15.64 -20.10 14.94
C SER A 73 16.15 -19.80 13.53
N SER A 74 15.71 -18.67 12.97
CA SER A 74 16.59 -17.56 12.59
C SER A 74 15.74 -16.39 12.10
N ALA A 75 15.95 -15.22 12.70
CA ALA A 75 15.38 -13.95 12.26
C ALA A 75 15.70 -13.70 10.78
N LYS A 76 14.65 -13.44 9.99
CA LYS A 76 14.78 -12.93 8.63
C LYS A 76 13.72 -11.86 8.45
N ALA A 77 14.17 -10.61 8.38
CA ALA A 77 13.34 -9.45 8.10
C ALA A 77 12.54 -9.65 6.80
N PRO A 78 11.25 -9.31 6.75
CA PRO A 78 10.47 -9.40 5.53
C PRO A 78 10.82 -8.21 4.64
N SER A 79 11.48 -8.46 3.51
CA SER A 79 11.66 -7.46 2.46
C SER A 79 10.37 -7.31 1.64
N ARG A 80 9.92 -6.07 1.59
CA ARG A 80 8.67 -5.60 1.01
C ARG A 80 8.74 -5.63 -0.51
N ALA A 81 8.03 -6.59 -1.10
CA ALA A 81 7.46 -6.47 -2.43
C ALA A 81 6.00 -6.89 -2.27
N LYS A 82 5.11 -5.90 -2.15
CA LYS A 82 3.66 -6.12 -2.01
C LYS A 82 3.17 -6.95 -3.20
N ALA A 83 2.84 -8.21 -2.95
CA ALA A 83 1.91 -8.94 -3.79
C ALA A 83 0.54 -8.27 -3.63
N VAL A 84 -0.24 -8.16 -4.72
CA VAL A 84 -1.64 -7.70 -4.69
C VAL A 84 -2.40 -8.58 -3.69
N PRO A 85 -2.84 -8.08 -2.52
CA PRO A 85 -3.62 -8.89 -1.62
C PRO A 85 -5.06 -8.43 -1.77
N VAL A 86 -5.81 -9.01 -2.71
CA VAL A 86 -7.27 -9.03 -2.57
C VAL A 86 -7.55 -10.13 -1.55
N ALA A 87 -7.94 -9.77 -0.33
CA ALA A 87 -8.36 -10.75 0.66
C ALA A 87 -9.78 -11.22 0.31
N VAL A 88 -9.87 -12.21 -0.57
CA VAL A 88 -11.11 -12.83 -1.00
C VAL A 88 -11.61 -13.76 0.10
N SER A 89 -12.83 -13.51 0.60
CA SER A 89 -13.53 -14.54 1.37
C SER A 89 -13.91 -15.66 0.39
N GLY A 90 -13.55 -16.91 0.70
CA GLY A 90 -13.92 -18.07 -0.16
C GLY A 90 -15.43 -18.21 -0.36
N ASP A 91 -16.23 -17.66 0.56
CA ASP A 91 -17.69 -17.64 0.56
C ASP A 91 -18.28 -16.73 -0.54
N ASP A 92 -17.68 -15.56 -0.80
CA ASP A 92 -18.16 -14.64 -1.86
C ASP A 92 -17.98 -15.22 -3.26
N ARG A 93 -16.93 -16.03 -3.47
CA ARG A 93 -16.68 -16.70 -4.74
C ARG A 93 -17.78 -17.71 -5.06
N GLU A 94 -18.23 -18.47 -4.06
CA GLU A 94 -19.30 -19.45 -4.20
C GLU A 94 -20.64 -18.78 -4.47
N LYS A 95 -20.93 -17.64 -3.82
CA LYS A 95 -22.17 -16.86 -4.04
C LYS A 95 -22.30 -16.29 -5.45
N LEU A 96 -21.17 -16.00 -6.10
CA LEU A 96 -21.12 -15.54 -7.49
C LEU A 96 -21.24 -16.66 -8.53
N ASN A 97 -21.27 -17.93 -8.10
CA ASN A 97 -21.50 -19.06 -8.99
C ASN A 97 -22.99 -19.17 -9.33
N LEU A 98 -23.47 -18.22 -10.13
CA LEU A 98 -24.86 -18.15 -10.54
C LEU A 98 -25.20 -19.35 -11.43
N GLY A 99 -26.16 -20.17 -10.98
CA GLY A 99 -26.73 -21.24 -11.80
C GLY A 99 -27.24 -20.72 -13.14
N PHE A 100 -27.24 -21.59 -14.16
CA PHE A 100 -27.57 -21.29 -15.56
C PHE A 100 -28.82 -20.39 -15.74
N PHE A 101 -29.88 -20.63 -14.95
CA PHE A 101 -31.14 -19.89 -15.05
C PHE A 101 -31.06 -18.44 -14.55
N ARG A 102 -30.22 -18.12 -13.55
CA ARG A 102 -30.05 -16.72 -13.10
C ARG A 102 -29.31 -15.88 -14.13
N LYS A 103 -28.37 -16.47 -14.88
CA LYS A 103 -27.60 -15.79 -15.94
C LYS A 103 -28.44 -15.37 -17.14
N LEU A 104 -29.57 -16.03 -17.39
CA LEU A 104 -30.47 -15.75 -18.52
C LEU A 104 -31.26 -14.44 -18.38
N PHE A 105 -31.53 -13.98 -17.15
CA PHE A 105 -32.32 -12.77 -16.87
C PHE A 105 -31.47 -11.54 -16.50
N LEU A 106 -30.14 -11.65 -16.58
CA LEU A 106 -29.24 -10.52 -16.29
C LEU A 106 -29.21 -9.56 -17.49
N SER A 107 -29.20 -8.26 -17.19
CA SER A 107 -28.89 -7.24 -18.19
C SER A 107 -27.46 -7.45 -18.73
N ALA A 108 -27.15 -6.88 -19.90
CA ALA A 108 -25.80 -6.98 -20.47
C ALA A 108 -24.73 -6.45 -19.49
N GLU A 109 -24.95 -5.28 -18.90
CA GLU A 109 -24.03 -4.69 -17.92
C GLU A 109 -23.92 -5.51 -16.64
N GLU A 110 -25.01 -6.12 -16.18
CA GLU A 110 -24.97 -6.98 -15.00
C GLU A 110 -24.16 -8.26 -15.23
N LYS A 111 -24.20 -8.82 -16.44
CA LYS A 111 -23.32 -9.95 -16.82
C LYS A 111 -21.85 -9.55 -16.77
N HIS A 112 -21.52 -8.37 -17.30
CA HIS A 112 -20.18 -7.81 -17.23
C HIS A 112 -19.74 -7.55 -15.79
N PHE A 113 -20.61 -7.03 -14.93
CA PHE A 113 -20.32 -6.85 -13.51
C PHE A 113 -20.01 -8.18 -12.81
N VAL A 114 -20.87 -9.20 -12.96
CA VAL A 114 -20.65 -10.52 -12.32
C VAL A 114 -19.38 -11.19 -12.82
N THR A 115 -19.10 -11.11 -14.13
CA THR A 115 -17.89 -11.70 -14.74
C THR A 115 -16.64 -10.94 -14.30
N GLY A 116 -16.69 -9.61 -14.29
CA GLY A 116 -15.60 -8.77 -13.84
C GLY A 116 -15.29 -8.94 -12.35
N LEU A 117 -16.32 -9.02 -11.51
CA LEU A 117 -16.15 -9.28 -10.08
C LEU A 117 -15.63 -10.69 -9.82
N THR A 118 -16.09 -11.68 -10.59
CA THR A 118 -15.52 -13.03 -10.58
C THR A 118 -14.02 -13.01 -10.90
N ALA A 119 -13.62 -12.37 -12.00
CA ALA A 119 -12.22 -12.25 -12.38
C ALA A 119 -11.39 -11.48 -11.33
N PHE A 120 -11.99 -10.47 -10.71
CA PHE A 120 -11.37 -9.73 -9.60
C PHE A 120 -11.07 -10.64 -8.40
N LEU A 121 -12.03 -11.47 -8.00
CA LEU A 121 -11.82 -12.45 -6.92
C LEU A 121 -10.84 -13.57 -7.31
N ASP A 122 -10.74 -13.92 -8.58
CA ASP A 122 -9.76 -14.89 -9.08
C ASP A 122 -8.34 -14.30 -9.21
N GLY A 123 -8.19 -12.98 -9.00
CA GLY A 123 -6.93 -12.26 -9.17
C GLY A 123 -6.54 -11.99 -10.63
N ASP A 124 -7.45 -12.21 -11.59
CA ASP A 124 -7.27 -11.85 -13.00
C ASP A 124 -7.60 -10.36 -13.21
N ALA A 125 -6.66 -9.51 -12.83
CA ALA A 125 -6.81 -8.07 -12.94
C ALA A 125 -7.09 -7.56 -14.38
N PRO A 126 -6.42 -8.05 -15.44
CA PRO A 126 -6.73 -7.65 -16.81
C PRO A 126 -8.16 -7.95 -17.23
N GLN A 127 -8.65 -9.18 -16.96
CA GLN A 127 -10.01 -9.55 -17.30
C GLN A 127 -11.03 -8.76 -16.45
N ALA A 128 -10.76 -8.61 -15.15
CA ALA A 128 -11.62 -7.83 -14.26
C ALA A 128 -11.80 -6.39 -14.76
N LEU A 129 -10.71 -5.70 -15.11
CA LEU A 129 -10.78 -4.34 -15.66
C LEU A 129 -11.56 -4.31 -16.98
N ALA A 130 -11.30 -5.24 -17.89
CA ALA A 130 -11.97 -5.29 -19.19
C ALA A 130 -13.50 -5.44 -19.06
N GLU A 131 -13.95 -6.35 -18.19
CA GLU A 131 -15.36 -6.62 -17.93
C GLU A 131 -16.03 -5.48 -17.14
N LEU A 132 -15.40 -5.01 -16.05
CA LEU A 132 -15.95 -3.92 -15.24
C LEU A 132 -16.07 -2.61 -16.04
N ASN A 133 -15.21 -2.39 -17.04
CA ASN A 133 -15.30 -1.25 -17.96
C ASN A 133 -16.56 -1.25 -18.83
N GLN A 134 -17.19 -2.41 -19.05
CA GLN A 134 -18.43 -2.53 -19.81
C GLN A 134 -19.68 -2.28 -18.95
N ALA A 135 -19.54 -2.15 -17.62
CA ALA A 135 -20.63 -1.98 -16.66
C ALA A 135 -20.67 -0.56 -16.07
N ASN A 136 -20.49 0.47 -16.89
CA ASN A 136 -20.37 1.87 -16.43
C ASN A 136 -21.64 2.43 -15.76
N SER A 137 -22.82 1.84 -16.02
CA SER A 137 -24.03 2.28 -15.34
C SER A 137 -24.09 1.78 -13.89
N ILE A 138 -23.32 0.76 -13.52
CA ILE A 138 -23.36 0.12 -12.20
C ILE A 138 -22.33 0.77 -11.26
N ALA A 139 -22.80 1.40 -10.19
CA ALA A 139 -21.93 2.04 -9.19
C ALA A 139 -20.94 1.05 -8.55
N ASP A 140 -21.38 -0.17 -8.24
CA ASP A 140 -20.53 -1.22 -7.66
C ASP A 140 -19.42 -1.69 -8.61
N ALA A 141 -19.69 -1.70 -9.92
CA ALA A 141 -18.67 -2.01 -10.92
C ALA A 141 -17.61 -0.92 -10.96
N ALA A 142 -18.04 0.34 -10.96
CA ALA A 142 -17.15 1.50 -10.91
C ALA A 142 -16.31 1.50 -9.62
N PHE A 143 -16.91 1.16 -8.47
CA PHE A 143 -16.20 1.02 -7.20
C PHE A 143 -15.12 -0.07 -7.25
N THR A 144 -15.49 -1.30 -7.66
CA THR A 144 -14.53 -2.42 -7.77
C THR A 144 -13.38 -2.07 -8.71
N ARG A 145 -13.70 -1.47 -9.87
CA ARG A 145 -12.70 -1.02 -10.85
C ARG A 145 -11.76 0.02 -10.24
N GLY A 146 -12.29 1.00 -9.52
CA GLY A 146 -11.49 2.05 -8.89
C GLY A 146 -10.49 1.50 -7.89
N PHE A 147 -10.92 0.59 -7.03
CA PHE A 147 -10.06 -0.06 -6.04
C PHE A 147 -9.05 -1.04 -6.67
N LEU A 148 -9.45 -1.78 -7.71
CA LEU A 148 -8.52 -2.59 -8.48
C LEU A 148 -7.44 -1.70 -9.13
N ALA A 149 -7.82 -0.60 -9.76
CA ALA A 149 -6.89 0.34 -10.37
C ALA A 149 -5.93 0.98 -9.33
N LEU A 150 -6.43 1.35 -8.13
CA LEU A 150 -5.59 1.79 -7.01
C LEU A 150 -4.54 0.75 -6.64
N SER A 151 -4.92 -0.53 -6.52
CA SER A 151 -3.98 -1.62 -6.21
C SER A 151 -2.90 -1.81 -7.28
N LEU A 152 -3.19 -1.42 -8.52
CA LEU A 152 -2.28 -1.45 -9.66
C LEU A 152 -1.50 -0.14 -9.84
N ARG A 153 -1.73 0.87 -8.97
CA ARG A 153 -1.16 2.22 -9.07
C ARG A 153 -1.54 2.95 -10.36
N ASP A 154 -2.65 2.56 -10.99
CA ASP A 154 -3.25 3.25 -12.13
C ASP A 154 -4.22 4.33 -11.62
N TYR A 155 -3.64 5.45 -11.19
CA TYR A 155 -4.40 6.54 -10.59
C TYR A 155 -5.36 7.23 -11.57
N THR A 156 -5.09 7.16 -12.87
CA THR A 156 -5.96 7.73 -13.90
C THR A 156 -7.27 6.95 -14.00
N THR A 157 -7.17 5.62 -14.13
CA THR A 157 -8.36 4.76 -14.17
C THR A 157 -9.09 4.79 -12.82
N ALA A 158 -8.35 4.81 -11.70
CA ALA A 158 -8.93 4.93 -10.37
C ALA A 158 -9.75 6.22 -10.21
N ALA A 159 -9.20 7.36 -10.60
CA ALA A 159 -9.89 8.65 -10.52
C ALA A 159 -11.23 8.63 -11.27
N GLN A 160 -11.21 8.20 -12.52
CA GLN A 160 -12.40 8.13 -13.37
C GLN A 160 -13.46 7.20 -12.78
N ALA A 161 -13.04 6.01 -12.33
CA ALA A 161 -13.94 5.01 -11.78
C ALA A 161 -14.58 5.44 -10.45
N LEU A 162 -13.79 5.99 -9.53
CA LEU A 162 -14.29 6.48 -8.24
C LEU A 162 -15.16 7.72 -8.39
N GLN A 163 -14.88 8.60 -9.36
CA GLN A 163 -15.75 9.73 -9.68
C GLN A 163 -17.11 9.27 -10.23
N LEU A 164 -17.12 8.27 -11.12
CA LEU A 164 -18.37 7.67 -11.61
C LEU A 164 -19.19 7.05 -10.47
N CYS A 165 -18.53 6.36 -9.54
CA CYS A 165 -19.17 5.82 -8.34
C CYS A 165 -19.75 6.93 -7.46
N ALA A 166 -19.00 8.00 -7.22
CA ALA A 166 -19.43 9.14 -6.40
C ALA A 166 -20.62 9.90 -6.99
N GLY A 167 -20.83 9.83 -8.31
CA GLY A 167 -22.04 10.36 -8.96
C GLY A 167 -23.33 9.58 -8.65
N LYS A 168 -23.23 8.40 -8.02
CA LYS A 168 -24.37 7.49 -7.74
C LYS A 168 -24.35 6.95 -6.30
N PRO A 169 -24.30 7.81 -5.26
CA PRO A 169 -24.05 7.37 -3.88
C PRO A 169 -25.14 6.44 -3.34
N ARG A 170 -26.40 6.60 -3.78
CA ARG A 170 -27.53 5.73 -3.37
C ARG A 170 -27.54 4.37 -4.07
N GLU A 171 -26.64 4.13 -5.01
CA GLU A 171 -26.54 2.86 -5.75
C GLU A 171 -25.37 1.99 -5.32
N LEU A 172 -24.37 2.59 -4.66
CA LEU A 172 -23.25 1.87 -4.07
C LEU A 172 -23.76 0.90 -2.99
N GLY A 173 -23.40 -0.38 -3.11
CA GLY A 173 -23.85 -1.46 -2.24
C GLY A 173 -24.89 -2.38 -2.89
N LYS A 174 -25.71 -1.88 -3.83
CA LYS A 174 -26.94 -2.58 -4.26
C LYS A 174 -26.70 -3.95 -4.89
N PHE A 175 -25.70 -4.08 -5.76
CA PHE A 175 -25.38 -5.35 -6.39
C PHE A 175 -24.59 -6.25 -5.46
N TYR A 176 -23.72 -5.71 -4.59
CA TYR A 176 -23.11 -6.52 -3.53
C TYR A 176 -24.18 -7.16 -2.64
N ASP A 177 -25.18 -6.38 -2.20
CA ASP A 177 -26.31 -6.84 -1.39
C ASP A 177 -27.19 -7.84 -2.16
N LYS A 178 -27.50 -7.54 -3.44
CA LYS A 178 -28.27 -8.44 -4.33
C LYS A 178 -27.68 -9.84 -4.39
N TYR A 179 -26.35 -9.94 -4.34
CA TYR A 179 -25.61 -11.19 -4.40
C TYR A 179 -25.15 -11.71 -3.03
N GLY A 180 -25.47 -11.02 -1.93
CA GLY A 180 -25.10 -11.41 -0.57
C GLY A 180 -23.59 -11.39 -0.30
N LEU A 181 -22.87 -10.51 -1.00
CA LEU A 181 -21.41 -10.45 -0.97
C LEU A 181 -20.91 -9.66 0.24
N SER A 182 -19.87 -10.16 0.89
CA SER A 182 -19.19 -9.54 2.01
C SER A 182 -17.78 -9.08 1.63
N LEU A 183 -17.69 -8.43 0.46
CA LEU A 183 -16.43 -8.03 -0.14
C LEU A 183 -15.60 -7.17 0.82
N THR A 184 -14.34 -7.56 0.99
CA THR A 184 -13.35 -6.79 1.76
C THR A 184 -12.17 -6.49 0.86
N LEU A 185 -11.79 -5.22 0.81
CA LEU A 185 -10.73 -4.69 -0.04
C LEU A 185 -9.60 -4.18 0.83
N ASN A 186 -8.36 -4.35 0.35
CA ASN A 186 -7.22 -3.73 0.99
C ASN A 186 -6.96 -2.37 0.34
N LEU A 187 -6.87 -1.33 1.17
CA LEU A 187 -6.45 0.01 0.78
C LEU A 187 -5.12 0.32 1.47
N ASP A 188 -4.07 0.53 0.68
CA ASP A 188 -2.80 1.05 1.18
C ASP A 188 -3.02 2.52 1.58
N ILE A 189 -2.93 2.84 2.87
CA ILE A 189 -2.98 4.23 3.36
C ILE A 189 -1.58 4.79 3.46
N THR A 190 -0.64 3.97 3.93
CA THR A 190 0.75 4.35 3.99
C THR A 190 1.56 3.32 3.25
N ASP A 191 2.83 3.63 3.07
CA ASP A 191 3.77 2.66 2.58
C ASP A 191 3.70 1.37 3.41
N TYR A 192 3.75 1.49 4.72
CA TYR A 192 3.86 0.36 5.63
C TYR A 192 2.52 -0.29 5.97
N LEU A 193 1.41 0.46 5.90
CA LEU A 193 0.12 -0.01 6.36
C LEU A 193 -0.96 0.02 5.28
N GLY A 194 -1.58 -1.15 5.10
CA GLY A 194 -2.87 -1.29 4.43
C GLY A 194 -3.98 -1.55 5.43
N ILE A 195 -5.17 -1.05 5.15
CA ILE A 195 -6.38 -1.30 5.93
C ILE A 195 -7.36 -2.15 5.12
N GLN A 196 -8.26 -2.82 5.82
CA GLN A 196 -9.38 -3.52 5.21
C GLN A 196 -10.61 -2.62 5.21
N VAL A 197 -11.20 -2.41 4.04
CA VAL A 197 -12.42 -1.62 3.84
C VAL A 197 -13.48 -2.44 3.13
N ARG A 198 -14.74 -2.10 3.38
CA ARG A 198 -15.89 -2.67 2.66
C ARG A 198 -16.45 -1.64 1.68
N PRO A 199 -17.10 -2.08 0.58
CA PRO A 199 -17.82 -1.18 -0.28
C PRO A 199 -18.79 -0.28 0.48
N GLY A 200 -18.68 1.03 0.25
CA GLY A 200 -19.46 2.03 0.97
C GLY A 200 -18.81 3.41 0.87
N GLU A 201 -19.53 4.42 1.37
CA GLU A 201 -19.11 5.82 1.30
C GLU A 201 -17.75 6.05 1.97
N TYR A 202 -17.53 5.45 3.16
CA TYR A 202 -16.26 5.50 3.88
C TYR A 202 -15.07 5.09 3.00
N ALA A 203 -15.18 3.92 2.36
CA ALA A 203 -14.12 3.38 1.51
C ALA A 203 -13.94 4.24 0.25
N LEU A 204 -15.05 4.65 -0.38
CA LEU A 204 -15.02 5.51 -1.56
C LEU A 204 -14.23 6.80 -1.30
N LEU A 205 -14.50 7.47 -0.18
CA LEU A 205 -13.83 8.70 0.20
C LEU A 205 -12.34 8.48 0.49
N LEU A 206 -11.96 7.43 1.21
CA LEU A 206 -10.54 7.11 1.42
C LEU A 206 -9.82 6.76 0.11
N GLY A 207 -10.45 5.99 -0.79
CA GLY A 207 -9.89 5.71 -2.11
C GLY A 207 -9.71 6.98 -2.95
N GLN A 208 -10.63 7.94 -2.85
CA GLN A 208 -10.49 9.25 -3.50
C GLN A 208 -9.34 10.06 -2.92
N VAL A 209 -9.14 10.03 -1.59
CA VAL A 209 -7.97 10.66 -0.95
C VAL A 209 -6.70 10.10 -1.58
N GLU A 210 -6.52 8.78 -1.67
CA GLU A 210 -5.31 8.18 -2.26
C GLU A 210 -5.06 8.62 -3.72
N VAL A 211 -6.11 8.70 -4.54
CA VAL A 211 -5.99 9.24 -5.90
C VAL A 211 -5.55 10.70 -5.89
N LEU A 212 -6.13 11.53 -5.01
CA LEU A 212 -5.81 12.94 -4.92
C LEU A 212 -4.37 13.16 -4.42
N GLN A 213 -3.91 12.36 -3.44
CA GLN A 213 -2.51 12.37 -2.98
C GLN A 213 -1.56 12.06 -4.15
N ALA A 214 -1.79 10.95 -4.84
CA ALA A 214 -0.94 10.49 -5.93
C ALA A 214 -0.93 11.43 -7.15
N THR A 215 -1.96 12.27 -7.30
CA THR A 215 -2.07 13.27 -8.38
C THR A 215 -1.68 14.68 -7.92
N GLY A 216 -1.20 14.86 -6.69
CA GLY A 216 -0.75 16.14 -6.14
C GLY A 216 -1.88 17.12 -5.77
N GLN A 217 -3.14 16.67 -5.75
CA GLN A 217 -4.31 17.49 -5.41
C GLN A 217 -4.55 17.54 -3.88
N ILE A 218 -3.52 17.90 -3.14
CA ILE A 218 -3.45 17.82 -1.67
C ILE A 218 -4.60 18.60 -1.00
N ALA A 219 -4.90 19.81 -1.46
CA ALA A 219 -5.95 20.64 -0.86
C ALA A 219 -7.36 20.02 -0.96
N GLU A 220 -7.66 19.28 -2.03
CA GLU A 220 -8.93 18.56 -2.15
C GLU A 220 -8.95 17.29 -1.28
N ALA A 221 -7.80 16.59 -1.18
CA ALA A 221 -7.65 15.45 -0.28
C ALA A 221 -7.90 15.87 1.18
N GLU A 222 -7.36 17.01 1.61
CA GLU A 222 -7.56 17.55 2.95
C GLU A 222 -9.03 17.85 3.26
N LYS A 223 -9.79 18.38 2.29
CA LYS A 223 -11.23 18.62 2.45
C LYS A 223 -12.01 17.33 2.65
N ILE A 224 -11.64 16.26 1.94
CA ILE A 224 -12.27 14.94 2.11
C ILE A 224 -11.92 14.36 3.49
N ILE A 225 -10.64 14.43 3.87
CA ILE A 225 -10.19 13.97 5.20
C ILE A 225 -10.90 14.71 6.33
N ASP A 226 -11.07 16.03 6.20
CA ASP A 226 -11.78 16.82 7.21
C ASP A 226 -13.24 16.38 7.37
N LYS A 227 -13.92 16.03 6.27
CA LYS A 227 -15.27 15.45 6.32
C LYS A 227 -15.25 14.08 7.01
N LEU A 228 -14.27 13.23 6.69
CA LEU A 228 -14.13 11.91 7.29
C LEU A 228 -13.86 11.98 8.79
N LEU A 229 -13.02 12.91 9.26
CA LEU A 229 -12.72 13.12 10.68
C LEU A 229 -13.97 13.55 11.47
N VAL A 230 -14.85 14.35 10.85
CA VAL A 230 -16.13 14.75 11.46
C VAL A 230 -17.14 13.60 11.46
N ALA A 231 -17.22 12.83 10.38
CA ALA A 231 -18.17 11.73 10.24
C ALA A 231 -17.80 10.50 11.09
N PHE A 232 -16.51 10.25 11.28
CA PHE A 232 -15.96 9.08 11.97
C PHE A 232 -14.96 9.49 13.07
N PRO A 233 -15.42 10.18 14.13
CA PRO A 233 -14.53 10.65 15.18
C PRO A 233 -13.87 9.47 15.90
N GLY A 234 -12.54 9.51 16.01
CA GLY A 234 -11.75 8.45 16.65
C GLY A 234 -11.47 7.23 15.77
N ASP A 235 -11.90 7.21 14.51
CA ASP A 235 -11.53 6.16 13.57
C ASP A 235 -10.02 6.20 13.28
N LEU A 236 -9.32 5.14 13.68
CA LEU A 236 -7.86 5.08 13.62
C LEU A 236 -7.32 5.15 12.18
N SER A 237 -8.07 4.63 11.20
CA SER A 237 -7.66 4.62 9.81
C SER A 237 -7.81 5.99 9.16
N VAL A 238 -8.89 6.72 9.47
CA VAL A 238 -9.05 8.11 9.04
C VAL A 238 -7.98 8.99 9.69
N MET A 239 -7.72 8.81 10.99
CA MET A 239 -6.65 9.54 11.68
C MET A 239 -5.27 9.25 11.08
N LEU A 240 -5.02 8.01 10.63
CA LEU A 240 -3.76 7.64 10.00
C LEU A 240 -3.59 8.33 8.66
N SER A 241 -4.62 8.28 7.81
CA SER A 241 -4.62 8.97 6.51
C SER A 241 -4.49 10.48 6.68
N ALA A 242 -5.13 11.07 7.71
CA ALA A 242 -4.98 12.48 8.02
C ALA A 242 -3.56 12.88 8.45
N ALA A 243 -2.91 12.03 9.26
CA ALA A 243 -1.55 12.26 9.74
C ALA A 243 -0.51 12.08 8.64
N GLU A 244 -0.64 11.04 7.81
CA GLU A 244 0.24 10.81 6.67
C GLU A 244 0.12 11.97 5.66
N LEU A 245 -1.10 12.34 5.25
CA LEU A 245 -1.32 13.47 4.34
C LEU A 245 -0.73 14.79 4.87
N ALA A 246 -0.81 15.03 6.18
CA ALA A 246 -0.25 16.24 6.79
C ALA A 246 1.29 16.23 6.82
N LEU A 247 1.91 15.05 6.94
CA LEU A 247 3.36 14.88 7.01
C LEU A 247 4.01 14.77 5.62
N ASN A 248 3.29 14.27 4.62
CA ASN A 248 3.79 14.02 3.27
C ASN A 248 3.93 15.29 2.40
N ASN A 249 3.76 16.47 3.00
CA ASN A 249 3.96 17.75 2.34
C ASN A 249 5.41 18.22 2.60
N ILE A 250 6.10 18.73 1.56
CA ILE A 250 7.50 19.20 1.68
C ILE A 250 7.63 20.25 2.79
N GLN A 251 6.64 21.13 2.92
CA GLN A 251 6.53 22.07 4.02
C GLN A 251 5.15 21.95 4.67
N PRO A 252 5.02 21.12 5.72
CA PRO A 252 3.77 20.94 6.42
C PRO A 252 3.28 22.24 7.04
N SER A 253 2.03 22.61 6.77
CA SER A 253 1.41 23.80 7.38
C SER A 253 1.27 23.60 8.89
N PRO A 254 1.79 24.50 9.74
CA PRO A 254 1.62 24.41 11.19
C PRO A 254 0.16 24.35 11.63
N ALA A 255 -0.73 25.06 10.93
CA ALA A 255 -2.17 25.02 11.19
C ALA A 255 -2.77 23.64 10.88
N ARG A 256 -2.31 23.00 9.80
CA ARG A 256 -2.74 21.64 9.44
C ARG A 256 -2.25 20.62 10.46
N LEU A 257 -0.96 20.70 10.83
CA LEU A 257 -0.34 19.85 11.84
C LEU A 257 -1.08 19.96 13.19
N GLN A 258 -1.39 21.18 13.65
CA GLN A 258 -2.14 21.39 14.90
C GLN A 258 -3.56 20.80 14.83
N LYS A 259 -4.25 20.98 13.70
CA LYS A 259 -5.59 20.42 13.49
C LYS A 259 -5.57 18.90 13.58
N VAL A 260 -4.62 18.25 12.91
CA VAL A 260 -4.49 16.78 12.96
C VAL A 260 -4.07 16.32 14.36
N LEU A 261 -3.13 16.99 15.01
CA LEU A 261 -2.69 16.67 16.37
C LEU A 261 -3.85 16.68 17.37
N ALA A 262 -4.81 17.59 17.22
CA ALA A 262 -6.02 17.65 18.05
C ALA A 262 -6.89 16.39 17.93
N CYS A 263 -6.91 15.74 16.77
CA CYS A 263 -7.61 14.46 16.57
C CYS A 263 -6.86 13.28 17.22
N LEU A 264 -5.56 13.38 17.43
CA LEU A 264 -4.70 12.33 18.00
C LEU A 264 -4.58 12.40 19.54
N VAL A 265 -5.42 13.21 20.19
CA VAL A 265 -5.47 13.31 21.66
C VAL A 265 -6.10 12.05 22.24
N GLY A 266 -5.54 11.56 23.36
CA GLY A 266 -6.09 10.38 24.05
C GLY A 266 -5.81 9.02 23.39
N LEU A 267 -4.93 8.96 22.37
CA LEU A 267 -4.51 7.68 21.79
C LEU A 267 -3.89 6.75 22.84
N ASN A 268 -4.38 5.51 22.87
CA ASN A 268 -3.79 4.41 23.62
C ASN A 268 -2.68 3.71 22.82
N ASN A 269 -2.09 2.65 23.38
CA ASN A 269 -1.14 1.76 22.70
C ASN A 269 -1.66 0.33 22.67
N ASP A 270 -2.88 0.14 22.17
CA ASP A 270 -3.59 -1.14 22.25
C ASP A 270 -3.31 -2.06 21.06
N SER A 271 -3.07 -1.49 19.87
CA SER A 271 -2.84 -2.25 18.62
C SER A 271 -1.63 -1.74 17.83
N ASN A 272 -1.23 -2.48 16.79
CA ASN A 272 -0.16 -2.06 15.88
C ASN A 272 -0.48 -0.69 15.23
N LEU A 273 -1.73 -0.50 14.81
CA LEU A 273 -2.20 0.76 14.22
C LEU A 273 -2.13 1.94 15.21
N HIS A 274 -2.43 1.71 16.49
CA HIS A 274 -2.23 2.74 17.52
C HIS A 274 -0.77 3.16 17.63
N ALA A 275 0.17 2.20 17.62
CA ALA A 275 1.59 2.50 17.73
C ALA A 275 2.12 3.25 16.48
N TRP A 276 1.59 2.96 15.29
CA TRP A 276 1.83 3.75 14.08
C TRP A 276 1.32 5.18 14.21
N LEU A 277 0.10 5.38 14.72
CA LEU A 277 -0.42 6.72 14.99
C LEU A 277 0.38 7.48 16.04
N LEU A 278 0.90 6.80 17.07
CA LEU A 278 1.79 7.41 18.05
C LEU A 278 3.12 7.84 17.43
N LEU A 279 3.65 7.11 16.44
CA LEU A 279 4.82 7.53 15.67
C LEU A 279 4.53 8.85 14.93
N TYR A 280 3.46 8.89 14.13
CA TYR A 280 3.09 10.12 13.39
C TYR A 280 2.75 11.28 14.31
N LYS A 281 2.06 11.02 15.43
CA LYS A 281 1.80 12.03 16.46
C LYS A 281 3.10 12.66 16.97
N ALA A 282 4.12 11.84 17.24
CA ALA A 282 5.40 12.33 17.72
C ALA A 282 6.17 13.13 16.66
N GLU A 283 6.11 12.71 15.40
CA GLU A 283 6.68 13.47 14.27
C GLU A 283 6.01 14.85 14.14
N ILE A 284 4.68 14.90 14.18
CA ILE A 284 3.90 16.15 14.20
C ILE A 284 4.30 17.02 15.39
N GLN A 285 4.43 16.44 16.59
CA GLN A 285 4.85 17.16 17.80
C GLN A 285 6.26 17.74 17.67
N SER A 286 7.21 16.99 17.06
CA SER A 286 8.57 17.45 16.81
C SER A 286 8.59 18.61 15.81
N LEU A 287 7.84 18.52 14.70
CA LEU A 287 7.72 19.59 13.71
C LEU A 287 7.09 20.87 14.28
N LEU A 288 6.17 20.73 15.26
CA LEU A 288 5.58 21.86 15.98
C LEU A 288 6.47 22.39 17.12
N GLY A 289 7.66 21.82 17.33
CA GLY A 289 8.62 22.25 18.36
C GLY A 289 8.31 21.74 19.78
N THR A 290 7.31 20.88 19.95
CA THR A 290 6.96 20.26 21.25
C THR A 290 7.69 18.94 21.45
N VAL A 291 9.03 18.98 21.41
CA VAL A 291 9.88 17.79 21.31
C VAL A 291 9.83 16.93 22.58
N GLU A 292 9.66 17.51 23.77
CA GLU A 292 9.45 16.76 25.01
C GLU A 292 8.21 15.88 24.94
N SER A 293 7.09 16.44 24.44
CA SER A 293 5.86 15.70 24.22
C SER A 293 6.04 14.57 23.20
N ALA A 294 6.85 14.79 22.16
CA ALA A 294 7.19 13.76 21.18
C ALA A 294 7.93 12.58 21.84
N VAL A 295 8.90 12.86 22.72
CA VAL A 295 9.62 11.82 23.48
C VAL A 295 8.68 11.03 24.39
N GLU A 296 7.73 11.69 25.05
CA GLU A 296 6.72 11.04 25.89
C GLU A 296 5.82 10.11 25.07
N THR A 297 5.32 10.59 23.92
CA THR A 297 4.52 9.82 22.97
C THR A 297 5.26 8.59 22.47
N LEU A 298 6.51 8.74 22.04
CA LEU A 298 7.34 7.62 21.56
C LEU A 298 7.67 6.63 22.67
N THR A 299 7.88 7.13 23.89
CA THR A 299 8.11 6.28 25.06
C THR A 299 6.86 5.47 25.39
N LEU A 300 5.66 6.06 25.32
CA LEU A 300 4.40 5.34 25.45
C LEU A 300 4.26 4.24 24.38
N ALA A 301 4.57 4.56 23.12
CA ALA A 301 4.52 3.62 22.00
C ALA A 301 5.45 2.41 22.21
N LEU A 302 6.65 2.64 22.76
CA LEU A 302 7.65 1.60 23.01
C LEU A 302 7.41 0.73 24.27
N ARG A 303 6.40 1.04 25.10
CA ARG A 303 6.06 0.23 26.29
C ARG A 303 5.54 -1.17 25.93
N ARG A 304 4.91 -1.33 24.76
CA ARG A 304 4.38 -2.61 24.29
C ARG A 304 5.09 -3.05 23.02
N LYS A 305 5.66 -4.25 23.05
CA LYS A 305 6.38 -4.87 21.92
C LYS A 305 5.66 -6.08 21.33
N VAL A 306 4.78 -6.70 22.12
CA VAL A 306 3.98 -7.85 21.67
C VAL A 306 2.95 -7.37 20.65
N ASP A 307 2.80 -8.14 19.57
CA ASP A 307 1.91 -7.84 18.43
C ASP A 307 2.22 -6.49 17.78
N ARG A 308 3.52 -6.15 17.69
CA ARG A 308 4.01 -4.99 16.94
C ARG A 308 4.86 -5.45 15.78
N GLU A 309 4.74 -4.75 14.67
CA GLU A 309 5.60 -4.95 13.52
C GLU A 309 7.06 -4.65 13.90
N PRO A 310 8.02 -5.52 13.53
CA PRO A 310 9.42 -5.31 13.89
C PRO A 310 9.97 -3.97 13.38
N GLU A 311 9.62 -3.58 12.16
CA GLU A 311 10.07 -2.34 11.55
C GLU A 311 9.55 -1.10 12.30
N LEU A 312 8.29 -1.12 12.75
CA LEU A 312 7.72 -0.06 13.58
C LEU A 312 8.51 0.17 14.87
N LEU A 313 8.97 -0.90 15.52
CA LEU A 313 9.78 -0.77 16.73
C LEU A 313 11.13 -0.11 16.45
N LEU A 314 11.72 -0.36 15.27
CA LEU A 314 12.94 0.32 14.82
C LEU A 314 12.68 1.80 14.57
N MET A 315 11.61 2.13 13.83
CA MET A 315 11.21 3.53 13.54
C MET A 315 10.93 4.32 14.81
N LEU A 316 10.19 3.75 15.77
CA LEU A 316 9.89 4.41 17.04
C LEU A 316 11.15 4.74 17.84
N ARG A 317 12.13 3.83 17.89
CA ARG A 317 13.43 4.08 18.55
C ARG A 317 14.22 5.13 17.81
N TYR A 318 14.25 5.05 16.48
CA TYR A 318 14.99 5.99 15.65
C TYR A 318 14.44 7.41 15.81
N ALA A 319 13.11 7.59 15.65
CA ALA A 319 12.44 8.86 15.88
C ALA A 319 12.71 9.41 17.29
N ARG A 320 12.73 8.56 18.32
CA ARG A 320 13.00 8.99 19.69
C ARG A 320 14.44 9.43 19.88
N SER A 321 15.39 8.75 19.24
CA SER A 321 16.79 9.18 19.22
C SER A 321 16.97 10.56 18.59
N LYS A 322 16.25 10.86 17.49
CA LYS A 322 16.24 12.19 16.86
C LYS A 322 15.70 13.25 17.82
N CYS A 323 14.59 12.96 18.50
CA CYS A 323 14.02 13.86 19.50
C CYS A 323 14.98 14.09 20.69
N TYR A 324 15.67 13.05 21.17
CA TYR A 324 16.66 13.21 22.23
C TYR A 324 17.84 14.09 21.81
N ARG A 325 18.32 13.96 20.57
CA ARG A 325 19.38 14.85 20.03
C ARG A 325 18.93 16.30 19.99
N GLN A 326 17.71 16.57 19.53
CA GLN A 326 17.12 17.93 19.52
C GLN A 326 17.05 18.53 20.94
N LEU A 327 16.81 17.71 21.96
CA LEU A 327 16.79 18.11 23.38
C LEU A 327 18.19 18.17 24.04
N GLY A 328 19.28 17.93 23.30
CA GLY A 328 20.64 17.85 23.86
C GLY A 328 20.91 16.62 24.74
N LYS A 329 20.01 15.63 24.75
CA LYS A 329 20.08 14.40 25.56
C LYS A 329 20.88 13.30 24.84
N GLN A 330 22.17 13.56 24.58
CA GLN A 330 23.01 12.70 23.75
C GLN A 330 23.11 11.25 24.27
N ALA A 331 23.32 11.06 25.57
CA ALA A 331 23.45 9.72 26.15
C ALA A 331 22.20 8.85 25.92
N GLN A 332 21.00 9.44 25.97
CA GLN A 332 19.75 8.73 25.69
C GLN A 332 19.58 8.43 24.21
N ALA A 333 19.98 9.36 23.32
CA ALA A 333 19.98 9.14 21.88
C ALA A 333 20.92 7.99 21.49
N ASP A 334 22.15 8.01 22.01
CA ASP A 334 23.16 6.99 21.71
C ASP A 334 22.71 5.60 22.18
N LYS A 335 22.05 5.51 23.34
CA LYS A 335 21.47 4.24 23.82
C LYS A 335 20.43 3.66 22.86
N ASP A 336 19.54 4.50 22.30
CA ASP A 336 18.56 4.04 21.30
C ASP A 336 19.27 3.60 20.01
N LEU A 337 20.30 4.33 19.56
CA LEU A 337 21.08 4.00 18.36
C LEU A 337 21.95 2.74 18.51
N GLU A 338 22.56 2.52 19.68
CA GLU A 338 23.29 1.28 19.99
C GLU A 338 22.37 0.07 19.94
N THR A 339 21.16 0.23 20.49
CA THR A 339 20.13 -0.82 20.41
C THR A 339 19.77 -1.12 18.95
N LEU A 340 19.56 -0.09 18.12
CA LEU A 340 19.27 -0.25 16.69
C LEU A 340 20.43 -0.91 15.94
N ARG A 341 21.68 -0.53 16.24
CA ARG A 341 22.88 -1.12 15.63
C ARG A 341 23.02 -2.61 15.97
N GLY A 342 22.64 -2.99 17.19
CA GLY A 342 22.61 -4.40 17.62
C GLY A 342 21.46 -5.20 17.03
N GLU A 343 20.27 -4.60 16.89
CA GLU A 343 19.07 -5.27 16.36
C GLU A 343 19.08 -5.38 14.82
N ASN A 344 19.37 -4.28 14.11
CA ASN A 344 19.40 -4.24 12.64
C ASN A 344 20.30 -3.09 12.09
N PRO A 345 21.62 -3.32 11.93
CA PRO A 345 22.56 -2.29 11.51
C PRO A 345 22.38 -1.83 10.06
N ALA A 346 21.92 -2.71 9.17
CA ALA A 346 21.68 -2.37 7.76
C ALA A 346 20.50 -1.38 7.62
N TRP A 347 19.41 -1.64 8.36
CA TRP A 347 18.26 -0.74 8.41
C TRP A 347 18.63 0.64 8.97
N LEU A 348 19.47 0.67 10.02
CA LEU A 348 19.92 1.94 10.60
C LEU A 348 20.76 2.76 9.60
N LEU A 349 21.64 2.10 8.84
CA LEU A 349 22.45 2.76 7.82
C LEU A 349 21.58 3.36 6.71
N GLU A 350 20.67 2.55 6.15
CA GLU A 350 19.72 2.99 5.12
C GLU A 350 18.93 4.22 5.58
N ARG A 351 18.41 4.21 6.81
CA ARG A 351 17.64 5.34 7.33
C ARG A 351 18.46 6.60 7.57
N GLN A 352 19.75 6.46 7.92
CA GLN A 352 20.66 7.60 8.07
C GLN A 352 21.06 8.20 6.71
N GLU A 353 21.17 7.36 5.68
CA GLU A 353 21.41 7.81 4.30
C GLU A 353 20.20 8.57 3.75
N GLU A 354 18.98 8.10 4.01
CA GLU A 354 17.73 8.79 3.64
C GLU A 354 17.64 10.19 4.27
N ASP A 355 17.82 10.29 5.60
CA ASP A 355 17.79 11.59 6.30
C ASP A 355 18.88 12.55 5.73
N ALA A 356 20.06 12.03 5.36
CA ALA A 356 21.13 12.85 4.78
C ALA A 356 20.84 13.34 3.35
N LEU A 357 20.06 12.60 2.57
CA LEU A 357 19.59 13.03 1.26
C LEU A 357 18.53 14.12 1.40
N GLU A 358 17.57 13.95 2.32
CA GLU A 358 16.53 14.94 2.61
C GLU A 358 17.15 16.28 3.06
N GLU A 359 18.13 16.27 3.96
CA GLU A 359 18.83 17.48 4.40
C GLU A 359 19.55 18.23 3.26
N ASN A 360 20.07 17.51 2.26
CA ASN A 360 20.74 18.11 1.10
C ASN A 360 19.74 18.73 0.11
N ASP A 361 18.61 18.08 -0.15
CA ASP A 361 17.56 18.61 -1.01
C ASP A 361 16.92 19.87 -0.39
N ASP A 362 16.76 19.89 0.94
CA ASP A 362 16.25 21.03 1.69
C ASP A 362 17.21 22.24 1.65
N GLN A 363 18.52 22.01 1.54
CA GLN A 363 19.52 23.06 1.35
C GLN A 363 19.56 23.59 -0.09
N LEU A 364 19.37 22.73 -1.08
CA LEU A 364 19.34 23.11 -2.50
C LEU A 364 18.04 23.84 -2.88
N GLY A 365 16.91 23.54 -2.24
CA GLY A 365 15.64 24.24 -2.44
C GLY A 365 15.54 25.62 -1.77
N ARG A 366 16.51 25.98 -0.92
CA ARG A 366 16.63 27.30 -0.26
C ARG A 366 17.65 28.23 -0.95
N MET A 367 18.37 27.75 -1.96
CA MET A 367 19.22 28.54 -2.87
C MET A 367 18.43 28.97 -4.11
#